data_AF-A0A7S1RG27-F1
#
_entry.id   AF-A0A7S1RG27-F1
#
_cell.length_a   1.000
_cell.length_b   1.000
_cell.length_c   1.000
_cell.angle_alpha   90.00
_cell.angle_beta   90.00
_cell.angle_gamma   90.00
#
_symmetry.space_group_name_H-M   'P 1'
#
loop_
_entity.id
_entity.type
_entity.pdbx_description
1 polymer ?
#
loop_
_entity_poly.entity_id
_entity_poly.type
_entity_poly.pdbx_seq_one_letter_code
_entity_poly.pdbx_strand_id
1 'polypeptide(L)'
;LKAAQSREAAFGADFAVLVRTEAAKALVSGGLAGSALVLTIEESKGLEFNACVIWDFFTDSPYCDWGVLRRFVGESGQFRHKSGKRPNLESKANQLLCSELKKLYVALTRPKHSLWLIDSSERAQPCLELWRAVGLAQGGRGLVREGNLGDLLETMTEELFVTTGVLTSWCQVVLQ
;
A
#
# COMPACT_ATOMS: atom_id res chain seq x y z
N LEU A 1 48.93 4.03 -7.26
CA LEU A 1 48.00 3.20 -8.05
C LEU A 1 47.82 1.84 -7.39
N LYS A 2 46.69 1.59 -6.70
CA LYS A 2 45.98 0.29 -6.67
C LYS A 2 44.67 0.42 -5.90
N ALA A 3 43.58 0.00 -6.58
CA ALA A 3 42.26 -0.35 -6.06
C ALA A 3 41.70 0.42 -4.84
N ALA A 4 40.92 1.47 -5.11
CA ALA A 4 39.78 1.75 -4.22
C ALA A 4 38.76 0.61 -4.39
N GLN A 5 38.50 -0.14 -3.32
CA GLN A 5 37.48 -1.19 -3.34
C GLN A 5 36.09 -0.57 -3.55
N SER A 6 35.35 -1.14 -4.50
CA SER A 6 33.93 -0.90 -4.66
C SER A 6 33.19 -1.26 -3.38
N ARG A 7 32.54 -0.28 -2.74
CA ARG A 7 31.41 -0.57 -1.84
C ARG A 7 30.18 -0.79 -2.72
N GLU A 8 30.16 -1.95 -3.37
CA GLU A 8 28.96 -2.50 -3.99
C GLU A 8 27.83 -2.59 -2.97
N ALA A 9 26.59 -2.47 -3.47
CA ALA A 9 25.36 -2.37 -2.70
C ALA A 9 25.24 -3.45 -1.61
N ALA A 10 25.49 -3.07 -0.35
CA ALA A 10 25.43 -3.94 0.81
C ALA A 10 24.67 -3.26 1.96
N PHE A 11 23.45 -2.81 1.66
CA PHE A 11 22.40 -2.58 2.65
C PHE A 11 21.07 -2.87 1.97
N GLY A 12 20.44 -4.01 2.30
CA GLY A 12 19.02 -4.17 2.04
C GLY A 12 18.31 -3.13 2.89
N ALA A 13 17.53 -2.23 2.29
CA ALA A 13 16.89 -1.19 3.06
C ALA A 13 15.89 -1.82 4.04
N ASP A 14 16.12 -1.66 5.34
CA ASP A 14 15.21 -2.15 6.36
C ASP A 14 13.83 -1.50 6.24
N PHE A 15 13.79 -0.29 5.69
CA PHE A 15 12.60 0.53 5.52
C PHE A 15 12.52 1.18 4.14
N ALA A 16 11.34 1.19 3.53
CA ALA A 16 11.06 1.90 2.28
C ALA A 16 9.70 2.61 2.29
N VAL A 17 9.63 3.79 1.66
CA VAL A 17 8.38 4.50 1.37
C VAL A 17 7.98 4.23 -0.08
N LEU A 18 6.80 3.67 -0.26
CA LEU A 18 6.23 3.28 -1.53
C LEU A 18 5.17 4.29 -1.95
N VAL A 19 5.46 5.01 -3.02
CA VAL A 19 4.56 6.02 -3.61
C VAL A 19 4.02 5.56 -4.95
N ARG A 20 2.97 6.22 -5.41
CA ARG A 20 2.22 5.80 -6.60
C ARG A 20 2.70 6.42 -7.90
N THR A 21 3.28 7.62 -7.84
CA THR A 21 3.68 8.41 -8.99
C THR A 21 5.09 8.98 -8.81
N GLU A 22 5.80 9.25 -9.90
CA GLU A 22 7.11 9.95 -9.84
C GLU A 22 6.97 11.37 -9.26
N ALA A 23 5.81 12.00 -9.41
CA ALA A 23 5.50 13.29 -8.79
C ALA A 23 5.45 13.17 -7.26
N ALA A 24 4.69 12.20 -6.73
CA ALA A 24 4.68 11.91 -5.29
C ALA A 24 6.07 11.50 -4.78
N LYS A 25 6.85 10.74 -5.56
CA LYS A 25 8.24 10.39 -5.22
C LYS A 25 9.11 11.62 -5.04
N ALA A 26 9.04 12.58 -5.95
CA ALA A 26 9.81 13.82 -5.87
C ALA A 26 9.43 14.66 -4.64
N LEU A 27 8.12 14.79 -4.35
CA LEU A 27 7.61 15.51 -3.17
C LEU A 27 8.06 14.84 -1.86
N VAL A 28 7.80 13.54 -1.72
CA VAL A 28 8.14 12.74 -0.53
C VAL A 28 9.65 12.69 -0.29
N SER A 29 10.46 12.51 -1.35
CA SER A 29 11.93 12.52 -1.23
C SER A 29 12.47 13.89 -0.80
N GLY A 30 11.85 14.97 -1.26
CA GLY A 30 12.21 16.34 -0.86
C GLY A 30 11.93 16.63 0.62
N GLY A 31 10.84 16.07 1.17
CA GLY A 31 10.49 16.22 2.59
C GLY A 31 11.35 15.37 3.54
N LEU A 32 11.82 14.20 3.11
CA LEU A 32 12.51 13.22 3.97
C LEU A 32 14.02 13.44 4.14
N ALA A 33 14.58 14.55 3.65
CA ALA A 33 15.99 14.95 3.78
C ALA A 33 17.04 13.87 3.39
N GLY A 34 16.65 12.87 2.60
CA GLY A 34 17.51 11.75 2.18
C GLY A 34 17.62 10.57 3.15
N SER A 35 16.91 10.58 4.29
CA SER A 35 17.03 9.53 5.32
C SER A 35 16.29 8.22 5.03
N ALA A 36 15.41 8.19 4.03
CA ALA A 36 14.59 7.02 3.70
C ALA A 36 14.61 6.71 2.20
N LEU A 37 14.53 5.41 1.86
CA LEU A 37 14.43 4.95 0.48
C LEU A 37 13.00 5.16 -0.03
N VAL A 38 12.81 6.12 -0.94
CA VAL A 38 11.53 6.38 -1.60
C VAL A 38 11.53 5.79 -3.01
N LEU A 39 10.56 4.92 -3.30
CA LEU A 39 10.42 4.24 -4.58
C LEU A 39 8.99 4.33 -5.08
N THR A 40 8.79 4.37 -6.40
CA THR A 40 7.45 4.06 -6.92
C THR A 40 7.16 2.57 -6.78
N ILE A 41 5.87 2.22 -6.71
CA ILE A 41 5.43 0.81 -6.65
C ILE A 41 5.97 0.01 -7.84
N GLU A 42 6.15 0.64 -9.00
CA GLU A 42 6.73 0.02 -10.19
C GLU A 42 8.23 -0.28 -10.02
N GLU A 43 9.01 0.65 -9.44
CA GLU A 43 10.43 0.44 -9.12
C GLU A 43 10.65 -0.60 -8.01
N SER A 44 9.70 -0.73 -7.08
CA SER A 44 9.78 -1.69 -5.97
C SER A 44 9.62 -3.17 -6.40
N LYS A 45 9.33 -3.45 -7.67
CA LYS A 45 9.11 -4.80 -8.19
C LYS A 45 10.37 -5.66 -8.06
N GLY A 46 10.21 -6.83 -7.43
CA GLY A 46 11.33 -7.75 -7.18
C GLY A 46 12.23 -7.35 -6.01
N LEU A 47 11.98 -6.20 -5.38
CA LEU A 47 12.61 -5.79 -4.13
C LEU A 47 11.72 -6.13 -2.94
N GLU A 48 12.33 -6.47 -1.81
CA GLU A 48 11.62 -6.75 -0.56
C GLU A 48 12.33 -6.01 0.58
N PHE A 49 11.54 -5.48 1.52
CA PHE A 49 12.03 -4.66 2.63
C PHE A 49 11.53 -5.26 3.95
N ASN A 50 12.21 -5.00 5.06
CA ASN A 50 11.73 -5.49 6.36
C ASN A 50 10.42 -4.78 6.76
N ALA A 51 10.34 -3.48 6.47
CA ALA A 51 9.20 -2.63 6.71
C ALA A 51 8.89 -1.70 5.52
N CYS A 52 7.62 -1.37 5.30
CA CYS A 52 7.20 -0.40 4.28
C CYS A 52 6.11 0.54 4.80
N VAL A 53 6.16 1.78 4.31
CA VAL A 53 5.00 2.69 4.28
C VAL A 53 4.47 2.75 2.85
N ILE A 54 3.16 2.62 2.68
CA ILE A 54 2.48 3.00 1.44
C ILE A 54 1.87 4.37 1.66
N TRP A 55 2.25 5.34 0.80
CA TRP A 55 1.86 6.74 0.95
C TRP A 55 0.89 7.18 -0.17
N ASP A 56 -0.26 7.75 0.22
CA ASP A 56 -1.27 8.40 -0.63
C ASP A 56 -1.75 7.56 -1.84
N PHE A 57 -1.82 6.23 -1.68
CA PHE A 57 -2.18 5.31 -2.75
C PHE A 57 -3.59 5.52 -3.33
N PHE A 58 -4.58 5.86 -2.51
CA PHE A 58 -5.96 6.11 -2.91
C PHE A 58 -6.15 7.58 -3.34
N THR A 59 -5.43 8.52 -2.72
CA THR A 59 -5.31 9.92 -3.18
C THR A 59 -4.82 9.99 -4.63
N ASP A 60 -3.68 9.38 -4.95
CA ASP A 60 -3.07 9.34 -6.29
C ASP A 60 -3.78 8.35 -7.24
N SER A 61 -4.83 7.64 -6.80
CA SER A 61 -5.54 6.69 -7.65
C SER A 61 -6.43 7.39 -8.69
N PRO A 62 -6.33 7.04 -10.00
CA PRO A 62 -7.32 7.41 -11.00
C PRO A 62 -8.69 6.71 -10.80
N TYR A 63 -8.79 5.77 -9.85
CA TYR A 63 -10.03 5.10 -9.48
C TYR A 63 -10.60 5.72 -8.21
N CYS A 64 -11.87 6.17 -8.28
CA CYS A 64 -12.52 6.87 -7.19
C CYS A 64 -13.50 6.00 -6.37
N ASP A 65 -14.21 5.05 -6.99
CA ASP A 65 -15.28 4.27 -6.34
C ASP A 65 -14.77 2.97 -5.69
N TRP A 66 -13.89 3.10 -4.70
CA TRP A 66 -13.40 1.95 -3.92
C TRP A 66 -14.51 1.23 -3.11
N GLY A 67 -15.69 1.85 -2.96
CA GLY A 67 -16.88 1.24 -2.37
C GLY A 67 -17.38 0.00 -3.11
N VAL A 68 -17.04 -0.13 -4.40
CA VAL A 68 -17.32 -1.33 -5.22
C VAL A 68 -16.82 -2.63 -4.59
N LEU A 69 -15.74 -2.58 -3.80
CA LEU A 69 -15.11 -3.76 -3.20
C LEU A 69 -16.03 -4.48 -2.19
N ARG A 70 -16.97 -3.75 -1.58
CA ARG A 70 -17.98 -4.36 -0.69
C ARG A 70 -18.84 -5.41 -1.41
N ARG A 71 -18.99 -5.34 -2.74
CA ARG A 71 -19.78 -6.32 -3.52
C ARG A 71 -19.18 -7.74 -3.49
N PHE A 72 -17.88 -7.85 -3.21
CA PHE A 72 -17.13 -9.12 -3.17
C PHE A 72 -17.07 -9.76 -1.77
N VAL A 73 -17.54 -9.05 -0.75
CA VAL A 73 -17.57 -9.52 0.65
C VAL A 73 -19.02 -9.65 1.10
N GLY A 74 -19.34 -10.75 1.78
CA GLY A 74 -20.64 -10.97 2.39
C GLY A 74 -20.79 -10.22 3.71
N GLU A 75 -22.02 -10.12 4.21
CA GLU A 75 -22.34 -9.50 5.50
C GLU A 75 -21.61 -10.16 6.69
N SER A 76 -21.20 -11.41 6.54
CA SER A 76 -20.39 -12.17 7.50
C SER A 76 -18.88 -11.89 7.46
N GLY A 77 -18.42 -10.91 6.66
CA GLY A 77 -16.99 -10.67 6.43
C GLY A 77 -16.29 -11.74 5.59
N GLN A 78 -17.02 -12.74 5.07
CA GLN A 78 -16.45 -13.78 4.21
C GLN A 78 -16.50 -13.37 2.74
N PHE A 79 -15.48 -13.75 1.97
CA PHE A 79 -15.46 -13.51 0.53
C PHE A 79 -16.54 -14.32 -0.18
N ARG A 80 -17.26 -13.68 -1.12
CA ARG A 80 -18.29 -14.30 -1.94
C ARG A 80 -17.65 -15.23 -2.98
N HIS A 81 -17.31 -16.45 -2.56
CA HIS A 81 -16.75 -17.46 -3.45
C HIS A 81 -17.72 -17.87 -4.56
N LYS A 82 -17.43 -17.42 -5.79
CA LYS A 82 -17.77 -18.02 -7.09
C LYS A 82 -19.24 -18.38 -7.42
N SER A 83 -20.23 -17.99 -6.61
CA SER A 83 -21.67 -18.25 -6.88
C SER A 83 -22.40 -17.11 -7.60
N GLY A 84 -21.84 -15.89 -7.62
CA GLY A 84 -22.36 -14.77 -8.41
C GLY A 84 -21.71 -14.70 -9.79
N LYS A 85 -22.45 -14.20 -10.80
CA LYS A 85 -21.88 -13.81 -12.11
C LYS A 85 -20.61 -13.00 -11.88
N ARG A 86 -19.50 -13.37 -12.53
CA ARG A 86 -18.29 -12.53 -12.59
C ARG A 86 -18.74 -11.10 -12.93
N PRO A 87 -18.27 -10.05 -12.22
CA PRO A 87 -18.52 -8.67 -12.64
C PRO A 87 -18.09 -8.55 -14.10
N ASN A 88 -18.84 -7.88 -14.97
CA ASN A 88 -18.47 -7.84 -16.38
C ASN A 88 -17.13 -7.08 -16.55
N LEU A 89 -16.03 -7.83 -16.65
CA LEU A 89 -14.65 -7.33 -16.73
C LEU A 89 -14.38 -6.54 -18.02
N GLU A 90 -15.29 -6.57 -18.99
CA GLU A 90 -15.22 -5.78 -20.21
C GLU A 90 -15.47 -4.29 -19.98
N SER A 91 -16.10 -3.89 -18.86
CA SER A 91 -16.29 -2.47 -18.58
C SER A 91 -14.95 -1.79 -18.24
N LYS A 92 -14.72 -0.61 -18.84
CA LYS A 92 -13.48 0.18 -18.64
C LYS A 92 -13.21 0.47 -17.16
N ALA A 93 -14.26 0.64 -16.35
CA ALA A 93 -14.17 0.84 -14.91
C ALA A 93 -13.64 -0.42 -14.17
N ASN A 94 -14.05 -1.62 -14.57
CA ASN A 94 -13.56 -2.86 -13.98
C ASN A 94 -12.11 -3.16 -14.41
N GLN A 95 -11.73 -2.85 -15.65
CA GLN A 95 -10.34 -2.96 -16.09
C GLN A 95 -9.42 -2.02 -15.30
N LEU A 96 -9.86 -0.77 -15.09
CA LEU A 96 -9.14 0.18 -14.24
C LEU A 96 -9.01 -0.36 -12.81
N LEU A 97 -10.11 -0.75 -12.17
CA LEU A 97 -10.10 -1.37 -10.84
C LEU A 97 -9.13 -2.56 -10.75
N CYS A 98 -9.15 -3.48 -11.70
CA CYS A 98 -8.21 -4.61 -11.74
C CYS A 98 -6.74 -4.14 -11.87
N SER A 99 -6.46 -3.10 -12.66
CA SER A 99 -5.11 -2.53 -12.76
C SER A 99 -4.65 -1.84 -11.47
N GLU A 100 -5.59 -1.39 -10.66
CA GLU A 100 -5.35 -0.65 -9.41
C GLU A 100 -5.16 -1.62 -8.24
N LEU A 101 -6.02 -2.65 -8.15
CA LEU A 101 -5.83 -3.79 -7.25
C LEU A 101 -4.50 -4.52 -7.49
N LYS A 102 -4.06 -4.64 -8.74
CA LYS A 102 -2.73 -5.19 -9.08
C LYS A 102 -1.58 -4.32 -8.56
N LYS A 103 -1.66 -2.99 -8.69
CA LYS A 103 -0.64 -2.08 -8.11
C LYS A 103 -0.65 -2.15 -6.59
N LEU A 104 -1.84 -2.15 -5.98
CA LEU A 104 -1.98 -2.29 -4.53
C LEU A 104 -1.34 -3.60 -4.06
N TYR A 105 -1.65 -4.73 -4.70
CA TYR A 105 -1.02 -6.02 -4.40
C TYR A 105 0.52 -5.99 -4.49
N VAL A 106 1.11 -5.34 -5.50
CA VAL A 106 2.57 -5.17 -5.58
C VAL A 106 3.07 -4.43 -4.35
N ALA A 107 2.45 -3.30 -3.97
CA ALA A 107 2.86 -2.52 -2.80
C ALA A 107 2.70 -3.31 -1.48
N LEU A 108 1.56 -3.96 -1.27
CA LEU A 108 1.24 -4.75 -0.08
C LEU A 108 2.15 -5.99 0.10
N THR A 109 2.81 -6.46 -0.96
CA THR A 109 3.74 -7.61 -0.94
C THR A 109 5.22 -7.22 -0.84
N ARG A 110 5.56 -5.93 -0.78
CA ARG A 110 6.97 -5.50 -0.59
C ARG A 110 7.50 -5.69 0.85
N PRO A 111 6.73 -5.42 1.93
CA PRO A 111 7.21 -5.60 3.29
C PRO A 111 7.14 -7.05 3.79
N LYS A 112 8.18 -7.47 4.51
CA LYS A 112 8.27 -8.80 5.17
C LYS A 112 7.55 -8.83 6.51
N HIS A 113 7.73 -7.79 7.33
CA HIS A 113 7.28 -7.78 8.72
C HIS A 113 6.21 -6.72 8.99
N SER A 114 6.48 -5.46 8.65
CA SER A 114 5.62 -4.33 9.02
C SER A 114 5.14 -3.55 7.81
N LEU A 115 3.85 -3.23 7.78
CA LEU A 115 3.23 -2.38 6.78
C LEU A 115 2.33 -1.34 7.44
N TRP A 116 2.59 -0.08 7.11
CA TRP A 116 1.65 1.03 7.32
C TRP A 116 1.10 1.48 5.98
N LEU A 117 -0.21 1.75 5.93
CA LEU A 117 -0.83 2.42 4.80
C LEU A 117 -1.39 3.75 5.29
N ILE A 118 -0.87 4.83 4.73
CA ILE A 118 -1.14 6.21 5.13
C ILE A 118 -1.69 6.93 3.92
N ASP A 119 -2.87 7.49 4.06
CA ASP A 119 -3.60 8.10 2.95
C ASP A 119 -4.40 9.30 3.44
N SER A 120 -4.22 10.43 2.78
CA SER A 120 -4.92 11.68 3.11
C SER A 120 -6.37 11.72 2.61
N SER A 121 -6.79 10.78 1.75
CA SER A 121 -8.13 10.79 1.15
C SER A 121 -9.12 9.84 1.82
N GLU A 122 -10.36 10.33 2.02
CA GLU A 122 -11.53 9.52 2.36
C GLU A 122 -11.80 8.38 1.36
N ARG A 123 -11.21 8.42 0.15
CA ARG A 123 -11.23 7.29 -0.82
C ARG A 123 -10.66 5.99 -0.25
N ALA A 124 -9.78 6.06 0.74
CA ALA A 124 -9.27 4.88 1.45
C ALA A 124 -10.35 4.23 2.33
N GLN A 125 -11.29 5.02 2.89
CA GLN A 125 -12.24 4.57 3.92
C GLN A 125 -13.03 3.30 3.57
N PRO A 126 -13.57 3.11 2.34
CA PRO A 126 -14.27 1.87 2.00
C PRO A 126 -13.38 0.63 2.05
N CYS A 127 -12.09 0.76 1.72
CA CYS A 127 -11.10 -0.31 1.85
C CYS A 127 -10.77 -0.56 3.32
N LEU A 128 -10.58 0.50 4.12
CA LEU A 128 -10.28 0.39 5.55
C LEU A 128 -11.40 -0.30 6.33
N GLU A 129 -12.66 0.08 6.06
CA GLU A 129 -13.82 -0.57 6.67
C GLU A 129 -13.94 -2.04 6.24
N LEU A 130 -13.70 -2.34 4.95
CA LEU A 130 -13.70 -3.71 4.44
C LEU A 130 -12.64 -4.55 5.14
N TRP A 131 -11.41 -4.04 5.24
CA TRP A 131 -10.28 -4.72 5.88
C TRP A 131 -10.52 -4.91 7.38
N ARG A 132 -11.11 -3.95 8.09
CA ARG A 132 -11.52 -4.13 9.48
C ARG A 132 -12.62 -5.18 9.63
N ALA A 133 -13.65 -5.16 8.78
CA ALA A 133 -14.75 -6.12 8.82
C ALA A 133 -14.31 -7.57 8.54
N VAL A 134 -13.21 -7.76 7.80
CA VAL A 134 -12.64 -9.09 7.50
C VAL A 134 -11.36 -9.40 8.31
N GLY A 135 -11.04 -8.61 9.34
CA GLY A 135 -9.92 -8.86 10.26
C GLY A 135 -8.50 -8.61 9.73
N LEU A 136 -8.36 -7.92 8.60
CA LEU A 136 -7.08 -7.60 7.94
C LEU A 136 -6.34 -6.39 8.53
N ALA A 137 -7.07 -5.44 9.12
CA ALA A 137 -6.52 -4.19 9.62
C ALA A 137 -6.93 -3.92 11.08
N GLN A 138 -5.97 -3.47 11.89
CA GLN A 138 -6.23 -2.99 13.25
C GLN A 138 -6.10 -1.44 13.26
N GLY A 139 -6.99 -0.76 13.96
CA GLY A 139 -7.10 0.70 13.89
C GLY A 139 -6.54 1.41 15.11
N GLY A 140 -5.52 2.24 14.91
CA GLY A 140 -5.25 3.40 15.77
C GLY A 140 -6.11 4.61 15.35
N ARG A 141 -6.26 5.60 16.24
CA ARG A 141 -6.84 6.92 15.93
C ARG A 141 -5.73 7.97 15.91
N GLY A 142 -4.92 7.99 14.85
CA GLY A 142 -3.92 9.03 14.60
C GLY A 142 -4.50 10.17 13.76
N LEU A 143 -4.43 11.40 14.26
CA LEU A 143 -4.68 12.62 13.49
C LEU A 143 -3.34 13.36 13.41
N VAL A 144 -2.54 13.07 12.39
CA VAL A 144 -1.30 13.83 12.15
C VAL A 144 -1.68 15.21 11.64
N ARG A 145 -1.66 16.18 12.56
CA ARG A 145 -1.71 17.60 12.23
C ARG A 145 -0.36 18.01 11.67
N GLU A 146 -0.34 18.43 10.41
CA GLU A 146 0.68 19.28 9.77
C GLU A 146 2.09 19.19 10.40
N GLY A 147 2.68 17.99 10.35
CA GLY A 147 4.04 17.70 10.82
C GLY A 147 4.94 17.30 9.65
N ASN A 148 6.25 17.40 9.83
CA ASN A 148 7.19 17.05 8.77
C ASN A 148 7.18 15.54 8.52
N LEU A 149 7.41 15.10 7.28
CA LEU A 149 7.34 13.67 6.94
C LEU A 149 8.43 12.85 7.65
N GLY A 150 9.50 13.50 8.15
CA GLY A 150 10.47 12.90 9.06
C GLY A 150 9.91 12.61 10.47
N ASP A 151 9.16 13.56 11.05
CA ASP A 151 8.55 13.40 12.38
C ASP A 151 7.56 12.23 12.39
N LEU A 152 6.87 12.04 11.26
CA LEU A 152 5.98 10.90 11.01
C LEU A 152 6.72 9.56 11.16
N LEU A 153 7.92 9.43 10.57
CA LEU A 153 8.73 8.20 10.62
C LEU A 153 9.21 7.88 12.05
N GLU A 154 9.56 8.90 12.83
CA GLU A 154 9.94 8.72 14.25
C GLU A 154 8.74 8.38 15.15
N THR A 155 7.52 8.76 14.73
CA THR A 155 6.27 8.60 15.50
C THR A 155 5.43 7.39 15.05
N MET A 156 5.97 6.45 14.23
CA MET A 156 5.22 5.31 13.65
C MET A 156 4.85 4.19 14.65
N THR A 157 4.05 4.53 15.66
CA THR A 157 3.50 3.58 16.64
C THR A 157 1.97 3.44 16.58
N GLU A 158 1.23 4.40 16.02
CA GLU A 158 -0.25 4.40 16.07
C GLU A 158 -1.00 4.64 14.74
N GLU A 159 -0.32 4.65 13.59
CA GLU A 159 -1.01 4.65 12.30
C GLU A 159 -1.32 3.23 11.81
N LEU A 160 -2.38 3.12 10.98
CA LEU A 160 -3.06 1.87 10.63
C LEU A 160 -2.10 0.70 10.31
N PHE A 161 -1.97 -0.23 11.26
CA PHE A 161 -1.21 -1.46 11.07
C PHE A 161 -2.04 -2.47 10.29
N VAL A 162 -1.50 -2.94 9.16
CA VAL A 162 -2.16 -3.94 8.32
C VAL A 162 -1.28 -5.18 8.23
N THR A 163 -1.80 -6.34 8.61
CA THR A 163 -1.01 -7.57 8.67
C THR A 163 -0.74 -8.09 7.26
N THR A 164 0.50 -7.93 6.82
CA THR A 164 1.00 -8.27 5.47
C THR A 164 0.54 -9.66 5.03
N GLY A 165 0.80 -10.70 5.83
CA GLY A 165 0.48 -12.10 5.50
C GLY A 165 -1.02 -12.39 5.30
N VAL A 166 -1.92 -11.57 5.84
CA VAL A 166 -3.37 -11.76 5.64
C VAL A 166 -3.86 -10.96 4.43
N LEU A 167 -3.28 -9.78 4.18
CA LEU A 167 -3.51 -8.98 2.97
C LEU A 167 -3.04 -9.68 1.69
N THR A 168 -1.88 -10.35 1.70
CA THR A 168 -1.38 -11.05 0.50
C THR A 168 -2.34 -12.17 0.10
N SER A 169 -2.81 -12.95 1.08
CA SER A 169 -3.86 -13.95 0.90
C SER A 169 -5.17 -13.33 0.37
N TRP A 170 -5.62 -12.22 0.96
CA TRP A 170 -6.80 -11.49 0.51
C TRP A 170 -6.71 -11.04 -0.96
N CYS A 171 -5.64 -10.33 -1.33
CA CYS A 171 -5.45 -9.87 -2.70
C CYS A 171 -5.34 -11.02 -3.68
N GLN A 172 -4.72 -12.14 -3.30
CA GLN A 172 -4.66 -13.34 -4.13
C GLN A 172 -6.05 -13.94 -4.37
N VAL A 173 -6.94 -13.96 -3.36
CA VAL A 173 -8.34 -14.38 -3.51
C VAL A 173 -9.15 -13.44 -4.40
N VAL A 174 -8.88 -12.13 -4.35
CA VAL A 174 -9.56 -11.11 -5.17
C VAL A 174 -9.08 -11.09 -6.64
N LEU A 175 -7.84 -11.50 -6.91
CA LEU A 175 -7.22 -11.44 -8.24
C LEU A 175 -7.28 -12.77 -9.05
N GLN A 176 -7.98 -13.81 -8.56
CA GLN A 176 -8.16 -15.14 -9.19
C GLN A 176 -9.55 -15.37 -9.83
#